data_AF-A0A1Y1MQ36-F1
#
_entry.id   AF-A0A1Y1MQ36-F1
#
_cell.length_a   1.000
_cell.length_b   1.000
_cell.length_c   1.000
_cell.angle_alpha   90.00
_cell.angle_beta   90.00
_cell.angle_gamma   90.00
#
_symmetry.space_group_name_H-M   'P 1'
#
loop_
_entity.id
_entity.type
_entity.pdbx_description
1 polymer ?
#
loop_
_entity_poly.entity_id
_entity_poly.type
_entity_poly.pdbx_seq_one_letter_code
_entity_poly.pdbx_strand_id
1 'polypeptide(L)'
;CHSRNKIICNCPIECKLKMFEKNNLKIGMGPNTLEISPELYACNRQRLIERLQVKDVRKGSLVFLQGGQDVPIYNSDVTYPFRQEPFFMWAFGVTDPLCYAALEVDTSTTHLFIPRYPDEYCIWMGPQLTFEEFRKKYGIDNVYYASEIVEVLKSLEPTVLLLLNGCNTDSGLEIEPAHFDGIDLFDLDVSTLYPEMSELRVVKTDYELEVINYVTGLTAAAMRRILKYV
;
A
#
# COMPACT_ATOMS: atom_id res chain seq x y z
N CYS A 1 -41.80 -12.10 -13.53
CA CYS A 1 -41.06 -10.86 -13.81
C CYS A 1 -40.64 -10.24 -12.48
N HIS A 2 -39.39 -10.12 -12.05
CA HIS A 2 -38.07 -10.24 -12.66
C HIS A 2 -37.14 -10.94 -11.65
N SER A 3 -36.50 -12.03 -12.06
CA SER A 3 -35.34 -12.60 -11.41
C SER A 3 -34.17 -11.63 -11.56
N ARG A 4 -33.74 -10.97 -10.47
CA ARG A 4 -32.44 -10.30 -10.45
C ARG A 4 -31.39 -11.39 -10.26
N ASN A 5 -30.75 -11.77 -11.37
CA ASN A 5 -29.51 -12.52 -11.35
C ASN A 5 -28.50 -11.76 -10.49
N LYS A 6 -28.21 -12.28 -9.29
CA LYS A 6 -26.95 -11.98 -8.61
C LYS A 6 -25.87 -12.44 -9.57
N ILE A 7 -25.14 -11.50 -10.17
CA ILE A 7 -23.84 -11.79 -10.74
C ILE A 7 -22.97 -12.11 -9.53
N ILE A 8 -22.92 -13.39 -9.18
CA ILE A 8 -21.93 -13.91 -8.25
C ILE A 8 -20.62 -13.73 -8.99
N CYS A 9 -19.83 -12.74 -8.57
CA CYS A 9 -18.45 -12.65 -8.97
C CYS A 9 -17.77 -13.89 -8.39
N ASN A 10 -17.68 -14.96 -9.20
CA ASN A 10 -16.95 -16.19 -8.88
C ASN A 10 -15.44 -15.89 -8.91
N CYS A 11 -15.00 -14.98 -8.05
CA CYS A 11 -13.59 -14.74 -7.85
C CYS A 11 -13.07 -15.83 -6.90
N PRO A 12 -12.01 -16.58 -7.25
CA PRO A 12 -11.40 -17.61 -6.38
C PRO A 12 -10.83 -17.08 -5.05
N ILE A 13 -10.96 -15.78 -4.77
CA ILE A 13 -10.38 -15.03 -3.65
C ILE A 13 -10.74 -15.64 -2.29
N GLU A 14 -11.96 -16.16 -2.12
CA GLU A 14 -12.40 -16.74 -0.83
C GLU A 14 -11.57 -17.97 -0.41
N CYS A 15 -10.88 -18.65 -1.33
CA CYS A 15 -10.28 -19.95 -1.06
C CYS A 15 -8.83 -19.91 -0.55
N LYS A 16 -8.09 -18.80 -0.73
CA LYS A 16 -6.68 -18.67 -0.27
C LYS A 16 -6.46 -17.76 0.93
N LEU A 17 -7.48 -17.04 1.41
CA LEU A 17 -7.40 -16.24 2.65
C LEU A 17 -7.38 -17.09 3.94
N LYS A 18 -7.40 -18.43 3.84
CA LYS A 18 -7.54 -19.35 4.99
C LYS A 18 -6.29 -19.54 5.86
N MET A 19 -5.22 -18.76 5.70
CA MET A 19 -4.03 -18.87 6.56
C MET A 19 -3.52 -17.55 7.14
N PHE A 20 -4.31 -16.47 7.10
CA PHE A 20 -4.03 -15.35 7.99
C PHE A 20 -4.68 -15.67 9.34
N GLU A 21 -3.86 -15.89 10.37
CA GLU A 21 -4.34 -15.76 11.76
C GLU A 21 -5.14 -14.45 11.83
N LYS A 22 -6.37 -14.51 12.35
CA LYS A 22 -7.21 -13.32 12.55
C LYS A 22 -6.47 -12.34 13.45
N ASN A 23 -5.65 -11.49 12.85
CA ASN A 23 -5.00 -10.38 13.51
C ASN A 23 -6.11 -9.37 13.80
N ASN A 24 -6.54 -9.30 15.06
CA ASN A 24 -7.53 -8.34 15.53
C ASN A 24 -7.02 -6.88 15.53
N LEU A 25 -5.89 -6.61 14.89
CA LEU A 25 -5.33 -5.27 14.76
C LEU A 25 -5.94 -4.60 13.55
N LYS A 26 -6.81 -3.63 13.81
CA LYS A 26 -7.42 -2.81 12.77
C LYS A 26 -6.89 -1.39 12.87
N ILE A 27 -6.74 -0.75 11.72
CA ILE A 27 -6.36 0.65 11.62
C ILE A 27 -7.61 1.48 11.89
N GLY A 28 -7.62 2.25 12.98
CA GLY A 28 -8.77 3.07 13.37
C GLY A 28 -8.35 4.38 14.04
N MET A 29 -9.23 5.36 14.04
CA MET A 29 -9.00 6.69 14.63
C MET A 29 -9.77 6.87 15.95
N GLY A 30 -10.06 5.76 16.65
CA GLY A 30 -10.77 5.75 17.92
C GLY A 30 -12.27 5.42 17.79
N PRO A 31 -13.03 5.63 18.87
CA PRO A 31 -14.41 5.17 18.98
C PRO A 31 -15.32 5.83 17.93
N ASN A 32 -16.26 5.05 17.40
CA ASN A 32 -17.21 5.44 16.36
C ASN A 32 -16.59 5.75 14.98
N THR A 33 -15.32 5.40 14.77
CA THR A 33 -14.70 5.41 13.45
C THR A 33 -14.72 4.01 12.83
N LEU A 34 -14.75 3.91 11.50
CA LEU A 34 -14.58 2.63 10.83
C LEU A 34 -13.17 2.11 11.08
N GLU A 35 -13.10 0.87 11.57
CA GLU A 35 -11.85 0.16 11.74
C GLU A 35 -11.50 -0.60 10.44
N ILE A 36 -10.37 -0.27 9.83
CA ILE A 36 -9.93 -0.84 8.56
C ILE A 36 -9.07 -2.08 8.83
N SER A 37 -9.49 -3.21 8.28
CA SER A 37 -8.78 -4.49 8.37
C SER A 37 -7.54 -4.51 7.48
N PRO A 38 -6.35 -4.95 7.98
CA PRO A 38 -5.16 -5.15 7.15
C PRO A 38 -5.38 -6.12 5.97
N GLU A 39 -6.38 -6.99 6.07
CA GLU A 39 -6.83 -7.91 5.03
C GLU A 39 -7.24 -7.20 3.74
N LEU A 40 -7.68 -5.93 3.81
CA LEU A 40 -7.93 -5.10 2.62
C LEU A 40 -6.67 -5.03 1.75
N TYR A 41 -5.54 -4.68 2.36
CA TYR A 41 -4.27 -4.51 1.68
C TYR A 41 -3.68 -5.86 1.25
N ALA A 42 -3.81 -6.90 2.09
CA ALA A 42 -3.40 -8.25 1.71
C ALA A 42 -4.18 -8.77 0.48
N CYS A 43 -5.50 -8.52 0.42
CA CYS A 43 -6.34 -8.85 -0.74
C CYS A 43 -5.86 -8.12 -2.00
N ASN A 44 -5.52 -6.84 -1.89
CA ASN A 44 -4.98 -6.06 -3.00
C ASN A 44 -3.64 -6.60 -3.53
N ARG A 45 -2.71 -6.95 -2.63
CA ARG A 45 -1.43 -7.59 -3.02
C ARG A 45 -1.66 -8.92 -3.72
N GLN A 46 -2.56 -9.75 -3.21
CA GLN A 46 -2.90 -11.03 -3.83
C GLN A 46 -3.46 -10.86 -5.24
N ARG A 47 -4.38 -9.90 -5.44
CA ARG A 47 -4.92 -9.56 -6.77
C ARG A 47 -3.82 -9.07 -7.73
N LEU A 48 -2.86 -8.30 -7.22
CA LEU A 48 -1.71 -7.83 -8.01
C LEU A 48 -0.84 -9.00 -8.45
N ILE A 49 -0.50 -9.92 -7.54
CA ILE A 49 0.28 -11.11 -7.85
C ILE A 49 -0.40 -11.96 -8.92
N GLU A 50 -1.69 -12.25 -8.76
CA GLU A 50 -2.46 -13.02 -9.74
C GLU A 50 -2.46 -12.35 -11.12
N ARG A 51 -2.58 -11.02 -11.14
CA ARG A 51 -2.55 -10.24 -12.38
C ARG A 51 -1.19 -10.30 -13.06
N LEU A 52 -0.10 -10.16 -12.30
CA LEU A 52 1.27 -10.22 -12.82
C LEU A 52 1.62 -11.64 -13.30
N GLN A 53 1.17 -12.68 -12.61
CA GLN A 53 1.33 -14.07 -13.05
C GLN A 53 0.63 -14.34 -14.38
N VAL A 54 -0.58 -13.79 -14.60
CA VAL A 54 -1.29 -13.88 -15.89
C VAL A 54 -0.55 -13.12 -17.00
N LYS A 55 0.18 -12.06 -16.66
CA LYS A 55 1.01 -11.29 -17.60
C LYS A 55 2.35 -11.94 -17.93
N ASP A 56 2.62 -13.11 -17.37
CA ASP A 56 3.84 -13.89 -17.61
C ASP A 56 5.11 -13.07 -17.31
N VAL A 57 5.09 -12.32 -16.21
CA VAL A 57 6.30 -11.63 -15.74
C VAL A 57 7.39 -12.65 -15.42
N ARG A 58 8.66 -12.24 -15.56
CA ARG A 58 9.81 -13.12 -15.31
C ARG A 58 9.71 -13.74 -13.92
N LYS A 59 9.93 -15.06 -13.82
CA LYS A 59 10.04 -15.73 -12.52
C LYS A 59 11.11 -15.05 -11.66
N GLY A 60 10.86 -14.88 -10.36
CA GLY A 60 11.71 -14.11 -9.46
C GLY A 60 11.57 -12.58 -9.60
N SER A 61 10.51 -12.09 -10.25
CA SER A 61 10.18 -10.66 -10.26
C SER A 61 9.82 -10.18 -8.86
N LEU A 62 10.30 -8.99 -8.51
CA LEU A 62 10.01 -8.33 -7.25
C LEU A 62 9.36 -6.97 -7.53
N VAL A 63 8.13 -6.77 -7.04
CA VAL A 63 7.52 -5.44 -7.07
C VAL A 63 8.17 -4.59 -6.00
N PHE A 64 8.67 -3.41 -6.37
CA PHE A 64 9.32 -2.49 -5.45
C PHE A 64 8.68 -1.10 -5.52
N LEU A 65 8.16 -0.63 -4.39
CA LEU A 65 7.44 0.63 -4.26
C LEU A 65 8.11 1.54 -3.24
N GLN A 66 8.19 2.81 -3.57
CA GLN A 66 8.60 3.87 -2.65
C GLN A 66 7.36 4.57 -2.10
N GLY A 67 7.30 4.71 -0.78
CA GLY A 67 6.27 5.49 -0.10
C GLY A 67 6.51 6.99 -0.25
N GLY A 68 5.50 7.75 0.13
CA GLY A 68 5.52 9.20 0.20
C GLY A 68 6.51 9.71 1.24
N GLN A 69 6.98 10.92 1.00
CA GLN A 69 7.85 11.68 1.89
C GLN A 69 7.15 12.94 2.38
N ASP A 70 7.57 13.45 3.53
CA ASP A 70 7.09 14.73 4.02
C ASP A 70 7.46 15.87 3.06
N VAL A 71 6.49 16.77 2.83
CA VAL A 71 6.68 17.92 1.95
C VAL A 71 6.82 19.17 2.81
N PRO A 72 7.98 19.85 2.79
CA PRO A 72 8.16 21.09 3.52
C PRO A 72 7.33 22.23 2.92
N ILE A 73 6.88 23.15 3.77
CA ILE A 73 6.24 24.40 3.35
C ILE A 73 7.37 25.34 2.93
N TYR A 74 7.56 25.49 1.62
CA TYR A 74 8.67 26.24 1.02
C TYR A 74 10.05 25.74 1.52
N ASN A 75 10.85 26.62 2.11
CA ASN A 75 12.17 26.33 2.70
C ASN A 75 12.13 26.37 4.25
N SER A 76 10.95 26.17 4.85
CA SER A 76 10.81 26.09 6.31
C SER A 76 10.99 24.67 6.83
N ASP A 77 11.14 24.56 8.15
CA ASP A 77 11.18 23.32 8.92
C ASP A 77 9.77 22.75 9.23
N VAL A 78 8.71 23.37 8.71
CA VAL A 78 7.33 22.93 8.87
C VAL A 78 6.88 22.18 7.64
N THR A 79 6.25 21.01 7.83
CA THR A 79 5.74 20.17 6.74
C THR A 79 4.22 20.25 6.62
N TYR A 80 3.71 20.00 5.42
CA TYR A 80 2.29 19.74 5.24
C TYR A 80 1.90 18.44 5.97
N PRO A 81 0.65 18.30 6.46
CA PRO A 81 0.18 17.04 7.01
C PRO A 81 0.42 15.89 6.04
N PHE A 82 1.19 14.90 6.49
CA PHE A 82 1.60 13.79 5.64
C PHE A 82 0.39 13.02 5.10
N ARG A 83 0.44 12.71 3.81
CA ARG A 83 -0.49 11.81 3.14
C ARG A 83 0.31 10.87 2.25
N GLN A 84 0.07 9.58 2.45
CA GLN A 84 0.76 8.53 1.73
C GLN A 84 0.50 8.56 0.22
N GLU A 85 1.50 8.09 -0.54
CA GLU A 85 1.38 7.86 -1.99
C GLU A 85 0.25 6.83 -2.27
N PRO A 86 -0.70 7.12 -3.18
CA PRO A 86 -1.88 6.27 -3.38
C PRO A 86 -1.63 4.81 -3.78
N PHE A 87 -0.64 4.50 -4.62
CA PHE A 87 -0.33 3.11 -5.00
C PHE A 87 0.31 2.33 -3.84
N PHE A 88 1.20 2.96 -3.09
CA PHE A 88 1.82 2.42 -1.88
C PHE A 88 0.77 2.17 -0.80
N MET A 89 -0.11 3.15 -0.55
CA MET A 89 -1.24 3.02 0.37
C MET A 89 -2.17 1.89 -0.06
N TRP A 90 -2.49 1.77 -1.34
CA TRP A 90 -3.37 0.71 -1.86
C TRP A 90 -2.81 -0.71 -1.63
N ALA A 91 -1.49 -0.88 -1.72
CA ALA A 91 -0.83 -2.18 -1.57
C ALA A 91 -0.47 -2.53 -0.10
N PHE A 92 -0.06 -1.56 0.72
CA PHE A 92 0.51 -1.83 2.04
C PHE A 92 -0.23 -1.18 3.21
N GLY A 93 -1.02 -0.14 2.98
CA GLY A 93 -1.77 0.53 4.05
C GLY A 93 -0.92 1.29 5.07
N VAL A 94 0.38 1.46 4.79
CA VAL A 94 1.34 2.08 5.70
C VAL A 94 1.12 3.58 5.77
N THR A 95 0.98 4.11 6.99
CA THR A 95 0.74 5.54 7.24
C THR A 95 2.01 6.32 7.53
N ASP A 96 3.13 5.64 7.76
CA ASP A 96 4.41 6.23 8.11
C ASP A 96 5.15 6.73 6.84
N PRO A 97 5.79 7.92 6.88
CA PRO A 97 6.54 8.47 5.74
C PRO A 97 7.88 7.75 5.55
N LEU A 98 8.52 8.01 4.40
CA LEU A 98 9.89 7.55 4.09
C LEU A 98 10.08 6.02 4.12
N CYS A 99 8.98 5.26 3.95
CA CYS A 99 9.02 3.82 3.86
C CYS A 99 9.21 3.35 2.42
N TYR A 100 9.80 2.17 2.24
CA TYR A 100 9.81 1.43 0.98
C TYR A 100 9.20 0.06 1.23
N ALA A 101 8.71 -0.60 0.18
CA ALA A 101 8.17 -1.93 0.32
C ALA A 101 8.45 -2.78 -0.91
N ALA A 102 8.71 -4.06 -0.67
CA ALA A 102 8.88 -5.06 -1.70
C ALA A 102 7.84 -6.18 -1.56
N LEU A 103 7.42 -6.72 -2.70
CA LEU A 103 6.50 -7.84 -2.79
C LEU A 103 7.03 -8.86 -3.80
N GLU A 104 7.33 -10.05 -3.32
CA GLU A 104 7.75 -11.18 -4.16
C GLU A 104 6.54 -11.76 -4.90
N VAL A 105 6.61 -11.78 -6.24
CA VAL A 105 5.49 -12.26 -7.08
C VAL A 105 5.31 -13.78 -6.97
N ASP A 106 6.39 -14.53 -6.74
CA ASP A 106 6.36 -15.99 -6.71
C ASP A 106 5.88 -16.54 -5.35
N THR A 107 6.37 -15.97 -4.26
CA THR A 107 6.14 -16.47 -2.88
C THR A 107 5.03 -15.71 -2.17
N SER A 108 4.60 -14.56 -2.71
CA SER A 108 3.68 -13.62 -2.05
C SER A 108 4.23 -13.01 -0.75
N THR A 109 5.54 -13.13 -0.52
CA THR A 109 6.20 -12.59 0.69
C THR A 109 6.38 -11.08 0.59
N THR A 110 6.09 -10.41 1.71
CA THR A 110 6.13 -8.95 1.84
C THR A 110 7.29 -8.49 2.70
N HIS A 111 7.93 -7.40 2.26
CA HIS A 111 9.04 -6.78 2.97
C HIS A 111 8.78 -5.28 3.10
N LEU A 112 8.85 -4.73 4.30
CA LEU A 112 8.75 -3.30 4.56
C LEU A 112 10.11 -2.77 5.04
N PHE A 113 10.53 -1.65 4.47
CA PHE A 113 11.73 -0.94 4.85
C PHE A 113 11.32 0.38 5.50
N ILE A 114 11.64 0.54 6.78
CA ILE A 114 11.29 1.73 7.56
C ILE A 114 12.52 2.62 7.78
N PRO A 115 12.34 3.94 7.89
CA PRO A 115 13.44 4.84 8.22
C PRO A 115 14.03 4.52 9.59
N ARG A 116 15.35 4.66 9.72
CA ARG A 116 16.05 4.54 11.00
C ARG A 116 16.20 5.93 11.60
N TYR A 117 15.63 6.14 12.78
CA TYR A 117 15.69 7.41 13.48
C TYR A 117 16.64 7.33 14.70
N PRO A 118 17.31 8.43 15.08
CA PRO A 118 18.10 8.49 16.31
C PRO A 118 17.20 8.45 17.55
N ASP A 119 17.73 8.03 18.70
CA ASP A 119 16.97 7.91 19.95
C ASP A 119 16.30 9.23 20.37
N GLU A 120 16.95 10.36 20.08
CA GLU A 120 16.45 11.72 20.33
C GLU A 120 15.16 12.03 19.57
N TYR A 121 14.91 11.37 18.44
CA TYR A 121 13.68 11.52 17.65
C TYR A 121 12.44 11.16 18.47
N CYS A 122 12.56 10.14 19.35
CA CYS A 122 11.47 9.68 20.19
C CYS A 122 10.97 10.74 21.18
N ILE A 123 11.83 11.69 21.55
CA ILE A 123 11.49 12.79 22.47
C ILE A 123 10.44 13.71 21.84
N TRP A 124 10.54 13.94 20.53
CA TRP A 124 9.70 14.88 19.79
C TRP A 124 8.50 14.21 19.14
N MET A 125 8.73 13.04 18.54
CA MET A 125 7.76 12.37 17.67
C MET A 125 7.04 11.21 18.36
N GLY A 126 7.42 10.90 19.60
CA GLY A 126 6.85 9.82 20.39
C GLY A 126 7.59 8.49 20.18
N PRO A 127 7.14 7.42 20.86
CA PRO A 127 7.81 6.13 20.82
C PRO A 127 7.78 5.54 19.41
N GLN A 128 8.94 5.07 18.95
CA GLN A 128 9.04 4.31 17.70
C GLN A 128 8.45 2.93 17.89
N LEU A 129 7.69 2.49 16.89
CA LEU A 129 7.18 1.11 16.85
C LEU A 129 8.34 0.14 16.61
N THR A 130 8.30 -0.98 17.31
CA THR A 130 9.19 -2.12 17.07
C THR A 130 8.85 -2.82 15.76
N PHE A 131 9.81 -3.59 15.22
CA PHE A 131 9.57 -4.38 13.99
C PHE A 131 8.37 -5.32 14.12
N GLU A 132 8.17 -5.94 15.28
CA GLU A 132 7.04 -6.83 15.52
C GLU A 132 5.70 -6.07 15.50
N GLU A 133 5.67 -4.85 16.04
CA GLU A 133 4.50 -3.98 15.97
C GLU A 133 4.18 -3.56 14.54
N PHE A 134 5.19 -3.23 13.72
CA PHE A 134 4.98 -2.96 12.29
C PHE A 134 4.40 -4.16 11.55
N ARG A 135 4.97 -5.35 11.75
CA ARG A 135 4.47 -6.61 11.15
C ARG A 135 3.02 -6.85 11.50
N LYS A 136 2.69 -6.73 12.80
CA LYS A 136 1.34 -6.95 13.31
C LYS A 136 0.34 -5.87 12.86
N LYS A 137 0.74 -4.60 12.85
CA LYS A 137 -0.11 -3.45 12.47
C LYS A 137 -0.51 -3.50 10.99
N TYR A 138 0.43 -3.86 10.12
CA TYR A 138 0.21 -3.81 8.66
C TYR A 138 0.03 -5.20 8.00
N GLY A 139 0.17 -6.28 8.76
CA GLY A 139 0.10 -7.65 8.21
C GLY A 139 1.20 -7.90 7.19
N ILE A 140 2.44 -7.58 7.56
CA ILE A 140 3.65 -7.70 6.73
C ILE A 140 4.57 -8.77 7.32
N ASP A 141 5.21 -9.57 6.47
CA ASP A 141 6.02 -10.72 6.87
C ASP A 141 7.36 -10.26 7.47
N ASN A 142 8.08 -9.40 6.75
CA ASN A 142 9.41 -8.95 7.11
C ASN A 142 9.50 -7.42 7.18
N VAL A 143 10.27 -6.93 8.15
CA VAL A 143 10.52 -5.51 8.37
C VAL A 143 12.01 -5.30 8.58
N TYR A 144 12.57 -4.32 7.89
CA TYR A 144 13.99 -3.95 7.89
C TYR A 144 14.14 -2.43 7.94
N TYR A 145 15.35 -1.93 8.15
CA TYR A 145 15.63 -0.51 7.95
C TYR A 145 15.85 -0.18 6.48
N ALA A 146 15.52 1.05 6.07
CA ALA A 146 15.76 1.56 4.72
C ALA A 146 17.24 1.56 4.33
N SER A 147 18.16 1.66 5.30
CA SER A 147 19.60 1.52 5.05
C SER A 147 20.02 0.12 4.61
N GLU A 148 19.19 -0.90 4.83
CA GLU A 148 19.46 -2.30 4.55
C GLU A 148 18.87 -2.76 3.20
N ILE A 149 18.21 -1.87 2.45
CA ILE A 149 17.52 -2.18 1.19
C ILE A 149 18.44 -2.96 0.24
N VAL A 150 19.65 -2.46 -0.03
CA VAL A 150 20.57 -3.10 -1.00
C VAL A 150 20.98 -4.50 -0.55
N GLU A 151 21.26 -4.69 0.73
CA GLU A 151 21.67 -5.98 1.28
C GLU A 151 20.54 -7.01 1.21
N VAL A 152 19.34 -6.60 1.64
CA VAL A 152 18.15 -7.44 1.60
C VAL A 152 17.79 -7.80 0.17
N LEU A 153 17.71 -6.82 -0.74
CA LEU A 153 17.39 -7.07 -2.15
C LEU A 153 18.42 -8.00 -2.80
N LYS A 154 19.72 -7.88 -2.49
CA LYS A 154 20.72 -8.84 -2.98
C LYS A 154 20.49 -10.25 -2.45
N SER A 155 20.09 -10.39 -1.18
CA SER A 155 19.80 -11.70 -0.57
C SER A 155 18.56 -12.38 -1.17
N LEU A 156 17.61 -11.61 -1.69
CA LEU A 156 16.42 -12.12 -2.38
C LEU A 156 16.71 -12.55 -3.83
N GLU A 157 17.86 -12.16 -4.39
CA GLU A 157 18.29 -12.47 -5.76
C GLU A 157 17.18 -12.24 -6.83
N PRO A 158 16.51 -11.07 -6.85
CA PRO A 158 15.43 -10.83 -7.79
C PRO A 158 15.94 -10.82 -9.22
N THR A 159 15.16 -11.38 -10.15
CA THR A 159 15.53 -11.38 -11.57
C THR A 159 15.27 -10.03 -12.23
N VAL A 160 14.30 -9.28 -11.72
CA VAL A 160 13.97 -7.91 -12.13
C VAL A 160 13.17 -7.22 -11.03
N LEU A 161 13.43 -5.92 -10.83
CA LEU A 161 12.61 -5.04 -10.01
C LEU A 161 11.54 -4.39 -10.88
N LEU A 162 10.28 -4.67 -10.57
CA LEU A 162 9.13 -4.00 -11.18
C LEU A 162 8.88 -2.68 -10.44
N LEU A 163 9.10 -1.56 -11.12
CA LEU A 163 8.95 -0.21 -10.58
C LEU A 163 7.74 0.48 -11.17
N LEU A 164 7.15 1.39 -10.38
CA LEU A 164 5.98 2.14 -10.80
C LEU A 164 6.41 3.35 -11.62
N ASN A 165 6.02 3.41 -12.88
CA ASN A 165 6.29 4.55 -13.76
C ASN A 165 5.11 4.74 -14.71
N GLY A 166 4.56 5.94 -14.76
CA GLY A 166 3.45 6.22 -15.65
C GLY A 166 2.87 7.62 -15.47
N CYS A 167 2.07 8.04 -16.45
CA CYS A 167 1.43 9.35 -16.47
C CYS A 167 0.00 9.24 -15.94
N ASN A 168 -0.36 10.10 -14.98
CA ASN A 168 -1.75 10.27 -14.56
C ASN A 168 -2.49 11.09 -15.63
N THR A 169 -3.57 10.53 -16.18
CA THR A 169 -4.29 11.14 -17.31
C THR A 169 -5.09 12.39 -16.95
N ASP A 170 -5.43 12.60 -15.68
CA ASP A 170 -6.18 13.76 -15.24
C ASP A 170 -5.27 14.96 -14.97
N SER A 171 -4.11 14.73 -14.33
CA SER A 171 -3.16 15.80 -13.99
C SER A 171 -2.06 16.02 -15.04
N GLY A 172 -1.80 15.03 -15.88
CA GLY A 172 -0.65 15.00 -16.79
C GLY A 172 0.70 14.82 -16.09
N LEU A 173 0.71 14.61 -14.78
CA LEU A 173 1.94 14.39 -14.01
C LEU A 173 2.42 12.95 -14.15
N GLU A 174 3.73 12.79 -14.23
CA GLU A 174 4.39 11.49 -14.24
C GLU A 174 4.71 11.05 -12.81
N ILE A 175 4.63 9.74 -12.58
CA ILE A 175 5.07 9.12 -11.33
C ILE A 175 6.54 8.80 -11.48
N GLU A 176 7.34 9.33 -10.56
CA GLU A 176 8.75 9.01 -10.48
C GLU A 176 8.94 7.57 -9.98
N PRO A 177 9.72 6.73 -10.68
CA PRO A 177 10.06 5.39 -10.21
C PRO A 177 10.75 5.43 -8.85
N ALA A 178 10.54 4.38 -8.06
CA ALA A 178 11.22 4.23 -6.79
C ALA A 178 12.74 4.28 -6.97
N HIS A 179 13.42 5.01 -6.08
CA HIS A 179 14.86 5.20 -6.13
C HIS A 179 15.52 4.91 -4.79
N PHE A 180 16.71 4.31 -4.82
CA PHE A 180 17.60 4.13 -3.67
C PHE A 180 19.06 4.01 -4.13
N ASP A 181 19.99 4.35 -3.24
CA ASP A 181 21.42 4.24 -3.53
C ASP A 181 21.79 2.78 -3.84
N GLY A 182 22.32 2.53 -5.05
CA GLY A 182 22.69 1.19 -5.50
C GLY A 182 21.59 0.45 -6.28
N ILE A 183 20.51 1.12 -6.67
CA ILE A 183 19.47 0.56 -7.53
C ILE A 183 20.01 0.10 -8.90
N ASP A 184 21.09 0.73 -9.39
CA ASP A 184 21.75 0.39 -10.66
C ASP A 184 22.39 -1.02 -10.67
N LEU A 185 22.47 -1.68 -9.50
CA LEU A 185 22.94 -3.06 -9.38
C LEU A 185 21.89 -4.10 -9.77
N PHE A 186 20.66 -3.68 -10.06
CA PHE A 186 19.53 -4.55 -10.33
C PHE A 186 18.96 -4.30 -11.72
N ASP A 187 18.42 -5.35 -12.34
CA ASP A 187 17.61 -5.21 -13.56
C ASP A 187 16.29 -4.51 -13.21
N LEU A 188 15.92 -3.48 -13.98
CA LEU A 188 14.72 -2.68 -13.72
C LEU A 188 13.72 -2.81 -14.87
N ASP A 189 12.44 -3.00 -14.54
CA ASP A 189 11.32 -2.85 -15.45
C ASP A 189 10.37 -1.79 -14.93
N VAL A 190 10.25 -0.70 -15.67
CA VAL A 190 9.40 0.44 -15.36
C VAL A 190 8.09 0.43 -16.15
N SER A 191 7.90 -0.50 -17.08
CA SER A 191 6.79 -0.47 -18.04
C SER A 191 5.57 -1.29 -17.60
N THR A 192 5.80 -2.39 -16.89
CA THR A 192 4.76 -3.39 -16.61
C THR A 192 3.85 -3.01 -15.44
N LEU A 193 4.40 -2.44 -14.36
CA LEU A 193 3.68 -2.37 -13.09
C LEU A 193 2.52 -1.35 -13.08
N TYR A 194 2.74 -0.17 -13.65
CA TYR A 194 1.77 0.93 -13.58
C TYR A 194 0.42 0.61 -14.26
N PRO A 195 0.38 0.07 -15.50
CA PRO A 195 -0.89 -0.30 -16.12
C PRO A 195 -1.68 -1.34 -15.31
N GLU A 196 -0.99 -2.34 -14.76
CA GLU A 196 -1.66 -3.44 -14.04
C GLU A 196 -2.19 -2.99 -12.68
N MET A 197 -1.42 -2.22 -11.91
CA MET A 197 -1.92 -1.64 -10.65
C MET A 197 -3.06 -0.64 -10.91
N SER A 198 -2.97 0.14 -11.98
CA SER A 198 -4.03 1.09 -12.35
C SER A 198 -5.34 0.38 -12.65
N GLU A 199 -5.30 -0.69 -13.46
CA GLU A 199 -6.48 -1.51 -13.79
C GLU A 199 -7.11 -2.12 -12.53
N LEU A 200 -6.30 -2.64 -11.62
CA LEU A 200 -6.80 -3.22 -10.36
C LEU A 200 -7.47 -2.18 -9.45
N ARG A 201 -7.00 -0.93 -9.47
CA ARG A 201 -7.59 0.18 -8.71
C ARG A 201 -8.90 0.69 -9.31
N VAL A 202 -9.20 0.38 -10.58
CA VAL A 202 -10.51 0.71 -11.19
C VAL A 202 -11.63 -0.10 -10.52
N VAL A 203 -11.40 -1.38 -10.25
CA VAL A 203 -12.39 -2.31 -9.67
C VAL A 203 -12.17 -2.47 -8.17
N LYS A 204 -13.17 -2.10 -7.37
CA LYS A 204 -13.09 -2.07 -5.90
C LYS A 204 -13.46 -3.44 -5.32
N THR A 205 -12.71 -3.88 -4.32
CA THR A 205 -13.07 -5.03 -3.48
C THR A 205 -14.20 -4.68 -2.52
N ASP A 206 -14.84 -5.69 -1.93
CA ASP A 206 -15.84 -5.46 -0.88
C ASP A 206 -15.26 -4.73 0.34
N TYR A 207 -13.99 -4.98 0.69
CA TYR A 207 -13.28 -4.24 1.73
C TYR A 207 -13.12 -2.75 1.39
N GLU A 208 -12.75 -2.42 0.15
CA GLU A 208 -12.64 -1.03 -0.30
C GLU A 208 -14.03 -0.35 -0.36
N LEU A 209 -15.06 -1.08 -0.80
CA LEU A 209 -16.43 -0.58 -0.84
C LEU A 209 -16.97 -0.28 0.56
N GLU A 210 -16.62 -1.06 1.58
CA GLU A 210 -16.96 -0.76 2.97
C GLU A 210 -16.44 0.61 3.40
N VAL A 211 -15.16 0.89 3.12
CA VAL A 211 -14.53 2.19 3.43
C VAL A 211 -15.20 3.33 2.66
N ILE A 212 -15.47 3.13 1.36
CA ILE A 212 -16.15 4.15 0.53
C ILE A 212 -17.57 4.43 1.05
N ASN A 213 -18.32 3.40 1.42
CA ASN A 213 -19.68 3.54 1.96
C ASN A 213 -19.68 4.30 3.29
N TYR A 214 -18.71 4.04 4.16
CA TYR A 214 -18.54 4.78 5.41
C TYR A 214 -18.26 6.27 5.16
N VAL A 215 -17.27 6.59 4.32
CA VAL A 215 -16.88 7.99 4.03
C VAL A 215 -17.99 8.75 3.32
N THR A 216 -18.67 8.14 2.36
CA THR A 216 -19.81 8.75 1.66
C THR A 216 -21.00 8.97 2.60
N GLY A 217 -21.27 8.03 3.50
CA GLY A 217 -22.28 8.17 4.55
C GLY A 217 -22.02 9.34 5.48
N LEU A 218 -20.78 9.50 5.95
CA LEU A 218 -20.36 10.65 6.76
C LEU A 218 -20.52 11.97 6.01
N THR A 219 -20.07 12.02 4.75
CA THR A 219 -20.18 13.22 3.91
C THR A 219 -21.65 13.61 3.71
N ALA A 220 -22.52 12.64 3.44
CA ALA A 220 -23.95 12.87 3.31
C ALA A 220 -24.60 13.36 4.62
N ALA A 221 -24.16 12.86 5.78
CA ALA A 221 -24.63 13.33 7.08
C ALA A 221 -24.20 14.78 7.35
N ALA A 222 -22.95 15.12 7.04
CA ALA A 222 -22.42 16.47 7.15
C ALA A 222 -23.18 17.46 6.24
N MET A 223 -23.39 17.10 4.98
CA MET A 223 -24.18 17.92 4.03
C MET A 223 -25.62 18.14 4.52
N ARG A 224 -26.27 17.08 5.00
CA ARG A 224 -27.61 17.18 5.61
C ARG A 224 -27.64 18.10 6.84
N ARG A 225 -26.54 18.17 7.60
CA ARG A 225 -26.41 19.09 8.74
C ARG A 225 -26.28 20.53 8.26
N ILE A 226 -25.42 20.80 7.27
CA ILE A 226 -25.20 22.13 6.70
C ILE A 226 -26.50 22.70 6.12
N LEU A 227 -27.25 21.90 5.36
CA LEU A 227 -28.50 22.33 4.73
C LEU A 227 -29.63 22.69 5.71
N LYS A 228 -29.49 22.38 7.01
CA LYS A 228 -30.44 22.86 8.04
C LYS A 228 -30.19 24.31 8.45
N TYR A 229 -29.06 24.88 8.07
CA TYR A 229 -28.62 26.23 8.41
C TYR A 229 -28.60 27.18 7.21
N VAL A 230 -29.04 26.70 6.05
CA VAL A 230 -29.28 27.49 4.82
C VAL A 230 -30.78 27.62 4.66
#